data_AF-A0A7K9UA64-F1
#
_entry.id   AF-A0A7K9UA64-F1
#
_cell.length_a   1.000
_cell.length_b   1.000
_cell.length_c   1.000
_cell.angle_alpha   90.00
_cell.angle_beta   90.00
_cell.angle_gamma   90.00
#
_symmetry.space_group_name_H-M   'P 1'
#
loop_
_entity.id
_entity.type
_entity.pdbx_description
1 polymer ?
#
loop_
_entity_poly.entity_id
_entity_poly.type
_entity_poly.pdbx_seq_one_letter_code
_entity_poly.pdbx_strand_id
1 'polypeptide(L)' 'MSCYNPCQPCGPCGPTPLANSCNEPCVRQCQDSNVFIQPSPVVVTLPGPILSSFPQN' A
#
# COMPACT_ATOMS: atom_id res chain seq x y z
N MET A 1 4.03 -2.24 -7.82
CA MET A 1 4.69 -1.54 -8.95
C MET A 1 4.64 -0.06 -8.64
N SER A 2 5.78 0.61 -8.51
CA SER A 2 5.80 2.00 -8.06
C SER A 2 5.80 2.98 -9.23
N CYS A 3 5.08 4.08 -9.09
CA CYS A 3 5.03 5.19 -10.03
C CYS A 3 6.25 6.13 -9.88
N TYR A 4 7.46 5.62 -10.10
CA TYR A 4 8.68 6.43 -10.02
C TYR A 4 9.17 6.98 -11.37
N ASN A 5 8.35 6.89 -12.43
CA ASN A 5 8.77 7.46 -13.70
C ASN A 5 8.77 8.99 -13.60
N PRO A 6 9.91 9.66 -13.86
CA PRO A 6 9.96 11.11 -13.86
C PRO A 6 9.00 11.64 -14.91
N CYS A 7 8.33 12.75 -14.58
CA CYS A 7 7.56 13.51 -15.56
C CYS A 7 8.50 13.89 -16.72
N GLN A 8 8.24 13.34 -17.90
CA GLN A 8 8.96 13.77 -19.09
C GLN A 8 8.63 15.25 -19.34
N PRO A 9 9.61 16.06 -19.77
CA PRO A 9 9.33 17.41 -20.24
C PRO A 9 8.23 17.35 -21.30
N CYS A 10 7.39 18.38 -21.38
CA CYS A 10 6.45 18.50 -22.49
C CYS A 10 7.21 18.34 -23.81
N GLY A 11 6.57 17.74 -24.83
CA GLY A 11 7.15 17.54 -26.16
C GLY A 11 7.77 18.83 -26.74
N PRO A 12 8.54 18.73 -27.84
CA PRO A 12 9.58 19.69 -28.19
C PRO A 12 9.13 21.14 -28.04
N CYS A 13 9.60 21.80 -26.99
CA CYS A 13 9.57 23.24 -26.90
C CYS A 13 10.35 23.76 -28.12
N GLY A 14 9.67 24.46 -29.03
CA GLY A 14 10.22 24.91 -30.30
C GLY A 14 11.49 25.78 -30.15
N PRO A 15 12.16 26.13 -31.27
CA PRO A 15 13.47 26.79 -31.27
C PRO A 15 13.39 28.29 -30.95
N THR A 16 12.80 28.67 -29.82
CA THR A 16 12.75 30.06 -29.36
C THR A 16 12.98 30.15 -27.85
N PRO A 17 13.76 31.13 -27.36
CA PRO A 17 13.97 31.36 -25.93
C PRO A 17 12.77 32.12 -25.37
N LEU A 18 11.58 31.59 -25.56
CA LEU A 18 10.42 32.01 -24.77
C LEU A 18 10.37 31.05 -23.60
N ALA A 19 10.30 31.58 -22.38
CA ALA A 19 10.21 30.84 -21.14
C ALA A 19 8.92 30.00 -21.10
N ASN A 20 8.86 28.94 -21.90
CA ASN A 20 7.84 27.90 -21.88
C ASN A 20 8.21 26.98 -20.71
N SER A 21 8.16 27.53 -19.51
CA SER A 21 8.06 26.71 -18.31
C SER A 21 6.78 25.92 -18.46
N CYS A 22 6.91 24.60 -18.61
CA CYS A 22 5.80 23.66 -18.49
C CYS A 22 5.22 23.78 -17.08
N ASN A 23 4.37 24.79 -16.88
CA ASN A 23 3.72 25.08 -15.60
C ASN A 23 2.46 24.22 -15.42
N GLU A 24 2.09 23.42 -16.42
CA GLU A 24 1.00 22.47 -16.27
C GLU A 24 1.36 21.42 -15.20
N PRO A 25 0.45 21.16 -14.25
CA PRO A 25 0.72 20.19 -13.20
C PRO A 25 0.85 18.80 -13.81
N CYS A 26 2.05 18.20 -13.70
CA CYS A 26 2.27 16.82 -14.11
C CYS A 26 1.67 15.88 -13.05
N VAL A 27 0.36 15.69 -13.12
CA VAL A 27 -0.36 14.71 -12.29
C VAL A 27 -0.57 13.45 -13.12
N ARG A 28 -0.25 12.29 -12.54
CA ARG A 28 -0.50 10.97 -13.14
C ARG A 28 -1.40 10.19 -12.21
N GLN A 29 -2.46 9.61 -12.77
CA GLN A 29 -3.24 8.61 -12.04
C GLN A 29 -2.42 7.31 -12.00
N CYS A 30 -2.03 6.94 -10.80
CA CYS A 30 -1.31 5.70 -10.54
C CYS A 30 -2.28 4.59 -10.15
N GLN A 31 -1.81 3.34 -10.28
CA GLN A 31 -2.52 2.22 -9.69
C GLN A 31 -2.52 2.35 -8.17
N ASP A 32 -3.57 1.82 -7.53
CA ASP A 32 -3.66 1.77 -6.08
C ASP A 32 -2.48 0.99 -5.48
N SER A 33 -1.88 1.53 -4.42
CA SER A 33 -0.87 0.82 -3.66
C SER A 33 -1.53 -0.22 -2.75
N ASN A 34 -1.06 -1.46 -2.79
CA ASN A 34 -1.45 -2.46 -1.79
C ASN A 34 -0.42 -2.48 -0.65
N VAL A 35 -0.89 -2.31 0.59
CA VAL A 35 -0.07 -2.41 1.80
C VAL A 35 -0.63 -3.53 2.67
N PHE A 36 0.25 -4.41 3.14
CA PHE A 36 -0.09 -5.48 4.07
C PHE A 36 0.52 -5.19 5.44
N ILE A 37 -0.30 -5.27 6.48
CA ILE A 37 0.17 -5.17 7.87
C ILE A 37 0.32 -6.59 8.39
N GLN A 38 1.55 -6.96 8.79
CA GLN A 38 1.82 -8.25 9.41
C GLN A 38 1.86 -8.09 10.94
N PRO A 39 0.79 -8.46 11.67
CA PRO A 39 0.82 -8.44 13.12
C PRO A 39 1.73 -9.55 13.66
N SER A 40 2.19 -9.38 14.90
CA SER A 40 2.91 -10.44 15.60
C SER A 40 1.99 -11.64 15.88
N PRO A 41 2.52 -12.87 15.85
CA PRO A 41 1.74 -14.06 16.17
C PRO A 41 1.24 -14.03 17.62
N VAL A 42 0.01 -14.48 17.85
CA VAL A 42 -0.61 -14.57 19.18
C VAL A 42 -0.81 -16.04 19.53
N VAL A 43 -0.37 -16.44 20.73
CA VAL A 43 -0.60 -17.78 21.28
C VAL A 43 -1.86 -17.74 22.14
N VAL A 44 -2.79 -18.66 21.87
CA VAL A 44 -3.99 -18.83 22.70
C VAL A 44 -3.87 -20.15 23.46
N THR A 45 -3.96 -20.08 24.78
CA THR A 45 -4.06 -21.28 25.64
C THR A 45 -5.52 -21.53 25.97
N LEU A 46 -6.02 -22.70 25.62
CA LEU A 46 -7.36 -23.13 26.00
C LEU A 46 -7.31 -23.86 27.35
N PRO A 47 -8.23 -23.58 28.27
CA PRO A 47 -8.35 -24.36 29.49
C PRO A 47 -8.64 -25.82 29.14
N GLY A 48 -8.03 -26.76 29.86
CA GLY A 48 -8.22 -28.19 29.64
C GLY A 48 -9.68 -28.62 29.80
N PRO A 49 -10.08 -29.76 29.23
CA PRO A 49 -11.43 -30.27 29.36
C PRO A 49 -11.76 -30.53 30.84
N ILE A 50 -12.88 -29.99 31.31
CA ILE A 50 -13.41 -30.32 32.64
C ILE A 50 -14.06 -31.69 32.56
N LEU A 51 -13.38 -32.71 33.08
CA LEU A 51 -13.94 -34.05 33.25
C LEU A 51 -14.77 -34.08 34.53
N SER A 52 -16.08 -33.86 34.41
CA SER A 52 -17.02 -34.08 35.52
C SER A 52 -17.37 -35.57 35.57
N SER A 53 -16.81 -36.30 36.53
CA SER A 53 -17.27 -37.64 36.86
C SER A 53 -18.41 -37.55 37.88
N PHE A 54 -19.62 -37.93 37.49
CA PHE A 54 -20.73 -38.10 38.43
C PHE A 54 -20.57 -39.42 39.19
N PRO A 55 -20.63 -39.43 40.53
CA PRO A 55 -20.63 -40.67 41.29
C PRO A 55 -21.89 -41.47 40.95
N GLN A 56 -21.71 -42.72 40.52
CA GLN A 56 -22.80 -43.67 40.37
C GLN A 56 -23.17 -44.18 41.77
N ASN A 57 -24.24 -43.63 42.33
CA ASN A 57 -24.97 -44.25 43.43
C ASN A 57 -26.44 -44.39 43.01
#